data_AF-A0A6M5Z6C4-F1
#
_entry.id   AF-A0A6M5Z6C4-F1
#
_cell.length_a   1.000
_cell.length_b   1.000
_cell.length_c   1.000
_cell.angle_alpha   90.00
_cell.angle_beta   90.00
_cell.angle_gamma   90.00
#
_symmetry.space_group_name_H-M   'P 1'
#
loop_
_entity.id
_entity.type
_entity.pdbx_description
1 polymer ?
#
loop_
_entity_poly.entity_id
_entity_poly.type
_entity_poly.pdbx_seq_one_letter_code
_entity_poly.pdbx_strand_id
1 'polypeptide(L)' 'MPSLTTRRVKLKDACYALGISHDTFSRRWQNVFTETREPGNRRRGVPRLVLEDELSVAVEFGAAAVATFRRTMKRR' A
#
# COMPACT_ATOMS: atom_id res chain seq x y z
N MET A 1 -19.52 -4.52 -5.99
CA MET A 1 -18.09 -4.83 -6.21
C MET A 1 -17.33 -3.51 -6.15
N PRO A 2 -16.56 -3.22 -5.09
CA PRO A 2 -15.73 -2.02 -5.08
C PRO A 2 -14.80 -2.07 -6.31
N SER A 3 -14.81 -1.00 -7.08
CA SER A 3 -14.02 -0.89 -8.31
C SER A 3 -12.54 -1.00 -7.97
N LEU A 4 -11.86 -2.04 -8.45
CA LEU A 4 -10.41 -2.22 -8.30
C LEU A 4 -9.69 -1.17 -9.15
N THR A 5 -9.55 0.04 -8.62
CA THR A 5 -8.86 1.16 -9.26
C THR A 5 -7.38 1.16 -8.90
N THR A 6 -6.50 1.26 -9.89
CA THR A 6 -5.04 1.40 -9.71
C THR A 6 -4.65 2.84 -9.31
N ARG A 7 -5.51 3.53 -8.53
CA ARG A 7 -5.24 4.89 -8.11
C ARG A 7 -4.17 4.87 -7.03
N ARG A 8 -3.30 5.87 -7.05
CA ARG A 8 -2.27 6.06 -6.02
C ARG A 8 -2.82 6.95 -4.92
N VAL A 9 -2.78 6.45 -3.68
CA VAL A 9 -3.12 7.17 -2.46
C VAL A 9 -1.87 7.57 -1.71
N LYS A 10 -1.90 8.71 -1.02
CA LYS A 10 -0.77 9.16 -0.20
C LYS A 10 -0.65 8.27 1.03
N LEU A 11 0.59 8.08 1.49
CA LEU A 11 0.88 7.30 2.70
C LEU A 11 0.08 7.76 3.93
N LYS A 12 -0.12 9.08 4.10
CA LYS A 12 -0.91 9.64 5.20
C LYS A 12 -2.34 9.09 5.19
N ASP A 13 -2.96 9.05 4.03
CA ASP A 13 -4.33 8.58 3.86
C ASP A 13 -4.41 7.06 4.06
N ALA A 14 -3.40 6.31 3.61
CA ALA A 14 -3.28 4.88 3.85
C ALA A 14 -3.13 4.55 5.35
N CYS A 15 -2.29 5.28 6.08
CA CYS A 15 -2.15 5.14 7.53
C CYS A 15 -3.48 5.44 8.26
N TYR A 16 -4.18 6.49 7.81
CA TYR A 16 -5.49 6.85 8.37
C TYR A 16 -6.53 5.76 8.14
N ALA A 17 -6.62 5.22 6.92
CA ALA A 17 -7.56 4.15 6.56
C ALA A 17 -7.30 2.86 7.35
N LEU A 18 -6.03 2.55 7.63
CA LEU A 18 -5.63 1.38 8.43
C LEU A 18 -5.70 1.63 9.95
N GLY A 19 -5.94 2.86 10.40
CA GLY A 19 -5.93 3.22 11.82
C GLY A 19 -4.58 3.04 12.50
N ILE A 20 -3.47 3.18 11.76
CA ILE A 20 -2.11 2.96 12.28
C ILE A 20 -1.23 4.20 12.18
N SER A 21 -0.20 4.23 13.03
CA SER A 21 0.84 5.26 12.94
C SER A 21 1.75 5.06 11.73
N HIS A 22 2.42 6.14 11.31
CA HIS A 22 3.42 6.08 10.25
C HIS A 22 4.59 5.13 10.58
N ASP A 23 5.05 5.09 11.84
CA ASP A 23 6.10 4.16 12.27
C ASP A 23 5.65 2.70 12.14
N THR A 24 4.42 2.39 12.57
CA THR A 24 3.84 1.04 12.41
C THR A 24 3.71 0.68 10.94
N PHE A 25 3.32 1.63 10.08
CA PHE A 25 3.28 1.42 8.65
C PHE A 25 4.67 1.06 8.11
N SER A 26 5.69 1.88 8.41
CA SER A 26 7.06 1.66 7.94
C SER A 26 7.66 0.34 8.40
N ARG A 27 7.36 -0.12 9.63
CA ARG A 27 7.92 -1.37 10.16
C ARG A 27 7.20 -2.61 9.67
N ARG A 28 5.87 -2.57 9.53
CA ARG A 28 5.05 -3.79 9.34
C ARG A 28 4.33 -3.85 7.99
N TRP A 29 3.97 -2.71 7.43
CA TRP A 29 3.12 -2.63 6.23
C TRP A 29 3.86 -2.22 4.97
N GLN A 30 5.01 -1.57 5.10
CA GLN A 30 5.80 -1.09 3.98
C GLN A 30 6.14 -2.18 2.95
N ASN A 31 6.41 -3.40 3.39
CA ASN A 31 6.74 -4.53 2.51
C ASN A 31 5.50 -5.29 2.01
N VAL A 32 4.32 -5.01 2.58
CA VAL A 32 3.05 -5.66 2.24
C VAL A 32 2.49 -5.12 0.92
N PHE A 33 2.62 -3.81 0.72
CA PHE A 33 2.19 -3.13 -0.51
C PHE A 33 3.25 -3.21 -1.62
N THR A 34 2.81 -3.10 -2.86
CA THR A 34 3.71 -3.00 -4.02
C THR A 34 4.53 -1.70 -3.96
N GLU A 35 5.82 -1.80 -4.31
CA GLU A 35 6.71 -0.64 -4.35
C GLU A 35 6.34 0.26 -5.53
N THR A 36 5.70 1.39 -5.23
CA THR A 36 5.31 2.36 -6.26
C THR A 36 6.40 3.39 -6.57
N ARG A 37 7.52 3.39 -5.83
CA ARG A 37 8.61 4.35 -6.04
C ARG A 37 9.52 3.85 -7.15
N GLU A 38 9.76 4.71 -8.13
CA GLU A 38 10.82 4.48 -9.10
C GLU A 38 12.20 4.47 -8.42
N PRO A 39 13.17 3.70 -8.94
CA PRO A 39 14.50 3.58 -8.35
C PRO A 39 15.20 4.93 -8.10
N GLY A 40 15.01 5.91 -9.00
CA GLY A 40 15.57 7.27 -8.86
C GLY A 40 14.86 8.16 -7.83
N ASN A 41 13.63 7.84 -7.47
CA ASN A 41 12.77 8.60 -6.55
C ASN A 41 12.79 8.05 -5.11
N ARG A 42 13.76 7.18 -4.79
CA ARG A 42 13.98 6.67 -3.43
C ARG A 42 14.65 7.68 -2.48
N ARG A 43 14.86 8.92 -2.91
CA ARG A 43 15.47 9.99 -2.10
C ARG A 43 14.62 10.32 -0.85
N ARG A 44 15.28 10.72 0.23
CA ARG A 44 14.63 11.24 1.46
C ARG A 44 13.70 12.41 1.08
N GLY A 45 12.46 12.37 1.56
CA GLY A 45 11.47 13.45 1.36
C GLY A 45 10.40 13.19 0.31
N VAL A 46 10.57 12.20 -0.58
CA VAL A 46 9.51 11.86 -1.56
C VAL A 46 8.46 10.97 -0.88
N PRO A 47 7.19 11.40 -0.76
CA PRO A 47 6.17 10.60 -0.09
C PRO A 47 5.92 9.29 -0.84
N ARG A 48 5.82 8.19 -0.09
CA ARG A 48 5.45 6.88 -0.66
C ARG A 48 3.97 6.92 -1.02
N LEU A 49 3.64 6.23 -2.11
CA LEU A 49 2.25 6.06 -2.52
C LEU A 49 1.87 4.59 -2.28
N VAL A 50 0.58 4.36 -2.07
CA VAL A 50 -0.02 3.04 -1.93
C VAL A 50 -1.08 2.91 -3.00
N LEU A 51 -1.29 1.71 -3.54
CA LEU A 51 -2.38 1.49 -4.49
C LEU A 51 -3.71 1.34 -3.73
N GLU A 52 -4.75 2.03 -4.21
CA GLU A 52 -6.07 2.08 -3.57
C GLU A 52 -6.71 0.69 -3.47
N ASP A 53 -6.54 -0.15 -4.48
CA ASP A 53 -7.01 -1.54 -4.50
C ASP A 53 -6.31 -2.39 -3.42
N GLU A 54 -4.99 -2.31 -3.31
CA GLU A 54 -4.25 -3.01 -2.25
C GLU A 54 -4.59 -2.49 -0.86
N LEU A 55 -4.80 -1.17 -0.71
CA LEU A 55 -5.26 -0.57 0.54
C LEU A 55 -6.66 -1.06 0.91
N SER A 56 -7.58 -1.17 -0.05
CA SER A 56 -8.93 -1.68 0.20
C SER A 56 -8.88 -3.13 0.68
N VAL A 57 -8.07 -3.97 0.03
CA VAL A 57 -7.85 -5.37 0.46
C VAL A 57 -7.22 -5.43 1.86
N ALA A 58 -6.27 -4.54 2.15
CA ALA A 58 -5.63 -4.46 3.46
C ALA A 58 -6.62 -4.09 4.58
N VAL A 59 -7.54 -3.18 4.30
CA VAL A 59 -8.56 -2.73 5.26
C VAL A 59 -9.60 -3.83 5.48
N GLU A 60 -10.08 -4.49 4.43
CA GLU A 60 -11.15 -5.49 4.53
C GLU A 60 -10.65 -6.86 5.04
N PHE A 61 -9.47 -7.30 4.59
CA PHE A 61 -8.99 -8.68 4.80
C PHE A 61 -7.63 -8.76 5.50
N GLY A 62 -6.97 -7.62 5.75
CA GLY A 62 -5.69 -7.56 6.42
C GLY A 62 -4.47 -7.79 5.51
N ALA A 63 -3.28 -7.67 6.10
CA ALA A 63 -2.00 -7.68 5.39
C ALA A 63 -1.72 -8.97 4.59
N ALA A 64 -2.13 -10.13 5.13
CA ALA A 64 -1.89 -11.42 4.47
C ALA A 64 -2.63 -11.55 3.13
N ALA A 65 -3.83 -10.98 3.04
CA ALA A 65 -4.64 -10.99 1.83
C ALA A 65 -4.03 -10.15 0.71
N VAL A 66 -3.34 -9.05 1.05
CA VAL A 66 -2.64 -8.20 0.08
C VAL A 66 -1.55 -8.97 -0.67
N ALA A 67 -0.81 -9.85 0.02
CA ALA A 67 0.22 -10.66 -0.61
C ALA A 67 -0.37 -11.63 -1.64
N THR A 68 -1.53 -12.22 -1.35
CA THR A 68 -2.27 -13.08 -2.28
C THR A 68 -2.81 -12.26 -3.45
N PHE A 69 -3.42 -11.11 -3.17
CA PHE A 69 -3.94 -10.20 -4.19
C PHE A 69 -2.84 -9.74 -5.17
N ARG A 70 -1.67 -9.36 -4.65
CA ARG A 70 -0.50 -8.99 -5.46
C ARG A 70 -0.06 -10.12 -6.39
N ARG A 71 -0.05 -11.38 -5.92
CA ARG A 71 0.24 -12.55 -6.77
C ARG A 71 -0.78 -12.71 -7.89
N THR A 72 -2.07 -12.60 -7.55
CA THR A 72 -3.16 -12.70 -8.54
C THR A 72 -3.07 -11.60 -9.60
N MET A 73 -2.72 -10.38 -9.19
CA MET A 73 -2.52 -9.23 -10.07
C MET A 73 -1.12 -9.18 -10.74
N LYS A 74 -0.25 -10.17 -10.50
CA LYS A 74 1.14 -10.23 -10.98
C LYS A 74 1.99 -9.00 -10.62
N ARG A 75 1.76 -8.40 -9.45
CA ARG A 75 2.52 -7.26 -8.92
C ARG A 75 3.60 -7.72 -7.93
N ARG A 76 4.80 -7.16 -8.03
CA ARG A 76 5.96 -7.46 -7.15
C ARG A 76 6.43 -6.22 -6.41
#